data_AF-A0A4D7C5B3-F1
#
_entry.id   AF-A0A4D7C5B3-F1
#
_cell.length_a   1.000
_cell.length_b   1.000
_cell.length_c   1.000
_cell.angle_alpha   90.00
_cell.angle_beta   90.00
_cell.angle_gamma   90.00
#
_symmetry.space_group_name_H-M   'P 1'
#
loop_
_entity.id
_entity.type
_entity.pdbx_description
1 polymer ?
#
loop_
_entity_poly.entity_id
_entity_poly.type
_entity_poly.pdbx_seq_one_letter_code
_entity_poly.pdbx_strand_id
1 'polypeptide(L)'
;MAAGAPDGDLGTFTGVAVFSPCAPDVLRYREDGVLLQENGISLPGYREYDYRLAPDGIAIHFADAHRRGALYVTLRFSGLAAAYEAQATHLCAPDTYRHRMTWHADDRFSTVVAVAGPRKSYTLASHYRRSATPSVCLAGIS
;
A
#
# COMPACT_ATOMS: atom_id res chain seq x y z
N MET A 1 -1.84 -8.03 -11.76
CA MET A 1 -1.72 -9.36 -11.12
C MET A 1 -0.90 -9.22 -9.85
N ALA A 2 -1.41 -9.65 -8.70
CA ALA A 2 -0.57 -9.90 -7.52
C ALA A 2 -0.22 -11.40 -7.57
N ALA A 3 0.95 -11.70 -8.14
CA ALA A 3 1.51 -13.04 -8.07
C ALA A 3 1.95 -13.28 -6.62
N GLY A 4 1.10 -13.91 -5.84
CA GLY A 4 1.57 -14.67 -4.69
C GLY A 4 1.99 -16.02 -5.25
N ALA A 5 3.26 -16.38 -5.11
CA ALA A 5 3.71 -17.72 -5.44
C ALA A 5 2.90 -18.73 -4.59
N PRO A 6 2.43 -19.84 -5.19
CA PRO A 6 2.01 -20.99 -4.40
C PRO A 6 3.25 -21.43 -3.61
N ASP A 7 3.14 -21.42 -2.28
CA ASP A 7 4.25 -21.62 -1.32
C ASP A 7 5.23 -20.44 -1.19
N GLY A 8 4.68 -19.25 -0.92
CA GLY A 8 5.15 -18.41 0.19
C GLY A 8 6.65 -18.16 0.41
N ASP A 9 7.48 -18.05 -0.63
CA ASP A 9 8.83 -17.52 -0.46
C ASP A 9 8.74 -16.12 0.17
N LEU A 10 9.35 -15.97 1.35
CA LEU A 10 9.47 -14.66 1.98
C LEU A 10 10.35 -13.79 1.08
N GLY A 11 10.07 -12.50 1.11
CA GLY A 11 10.80 -11.54 0.31
C GLY A 11 10.75 -10.17 0.93
N THR A 12 11.83 -9.42 0.76
CA THR A 12 11.93 -8.04 1.22
C THR A 12 11.88 -7.12 0.01
N PHE A 13 10.87 -6.25 -0.02
CA PHE A 13 10.81 -5.17 -0.98
C PHE A 13 11.42 -3.91 -0.37
N THR A 14 12.42 -3.33 -1.02
CA THR A 14 13.04 -2.06 -0.63
C THR A 14 12.88 -1.05 -1.75
N GLY A 15 12.41 0.15 -1.43
CA GLY A 15 12.11 1.15 -2.45
C GLY A 15 11.82 2.54 -1.89
N VAL A 16 11.38 3.43 -2.79
CA VAL A 16 10.98 4.79 -2.48
C VAL A 16 9.50 4.96 -2.78
N ALA A 17 8.76 5.41 -1.79
CA ALA A 17 7.35 5.77 -1.90
C ALA A 17 7.18 7.28 -2.01
N VAL A 18 6.44 7.74 -3.02
CA VAL A 18 6.10 9.14 -3.25
C VAL A 18 4.58 9.30 -3.20
N PHE A 19 4.13 10.30 -2.45
CA PHE A 19 2.75 10.76 -2.45
C PHE A 19 2.69 12.14 -3.11
N SER A 20 1.96 12.26 -4.22
CA SER A 20 1.82 13.49 -4.99
C SER A 20 0.35 13.91 -5.08
N PRO A 21 -0.02 15.16 -4.77
CA PRO A 21 -1.37 15.65 -5.03
C PRO A 21 -1.73 15.52 -6.51
N CYS A 22 -2.91 14.99 -6.82
CA CYS A 22 -3.37 14.87 -8.21
C CYS A 22 -4.77 15.45 -8.47
N ALA A 23 -5.56 15.64 -7.41
CA ALA A 23 -6.87 16.30 -7.42
C ALA A 23 -7.20 16.75 -5.98
N PRO A 24 -8.24 17.57 -5.75
CA PRO A 24 -8.73 17.85 -4.40
C PRO A 24 -8.97 16.54 -3.64
N ASP A 25 -8.45 16.45 -2.42
CA ASP A 25 -8.61 15.29 -1.54
C ASP A 25 -8.07 13.95 -2.09
N VAL A 26 -7.22 13.99 -3.12
CA VAL A 26 -6.58 12.80 -3.70
C VAL A 26 -5.07 12.94 -3.78
N LEU A 27 -4.38 11.97 -3.18
CA LEU A 27 -2.95 11.76 -3.33
C LEU A 27 -2.69 10.54 -4.22
N ARG A 28 -1.90 10.73 -5.27
CA ARG A 28 -1.30 9.62 -6.02
C ARG A 28 -0.12 9.08 -5.25
N TYR A 29 -0.19 7.81 -4.91
CA TYR A 29 0.91 7.04 -4.34
C TYR A 29 1.60 6.24 -5.44
N ARG A 30 2.92 6.36 -5.53
CA ARG A 30 3.79 5.55 -6.37
C ARG A 30 4.93 5.01 -5.53
N GLU A 31 5.14 3.70 -5.55
CA GLU A 31 6.32 3.09 -4.94
C GLU A 31 7.08 2.25 -5.96
N ASP A 32 8.37 2.55 -6.06
CA ASP A 32 9.34 1.90 -6.95
C ASP A 32 10.46 1.29 -6.12
N GLY A 33 10.89 0.08 -6.48
CA GLY A 33 11.90 -0.63 -5.71
C GLY A 33 12.23 -2.00 -6.26
N VAL A 34 12.83 -2.81 -5.40
CA VAL A 34 13.33 -4.14 -5.72
C VAL A 34 12.84 -5.14 -4.69
N LEU A 35 12.26 -6.24 -5.16
CA LEU A 35 11.96 -7.41 -4.34
C LEU A 35 13.17 -8.35 -4.35
N LEU A 36 13.75 -8.58 -3.18
CA LEU A 36 14.72 -9.65 -2.95
C LEU A 36 13.98 -10.85 -2.36
N GLN A 37 13.97 -11.96 -3.08
CA GLN A 37 13.44 -13.24 -2.64
C GLN A 37 14.51 -14.01 -1.82
N GLU A 38 14.09 -14.90 -0.93
CA GLU A 38 15.03 -15.72 -0.13
C GLU A 38 15.99 -16.56 -0.96
N ASN A 39 15.57 -17.00 -2.15
CA ASN A 39 16.41 -17.72 -3.11
C ASN A 39 17.48 -16.83 -3.80
N GLY A 40 17.58 -15.56 -3.43
CA GLY A 40 18.54 -14.60 -3.97
C GLY A 40 18.12 -13.92 -5.28
N ILE A 41 16.96 -14.27 -5.84
CA ILE A 41 16.43 -13.60 -7.03
C ILE A 41 16.00 -12.18 -6.66
N SER A 42 16.42 -11.24 -7.51
CA SER A 42 16.12 -9.81 -7.38
C SER A 42 15.28 -9.36 -8.57
N LEU A 43 14.10 -8.80 -8.29
CA LEU A 43 13.14 -8.38 -9.31
C LEU A 43 12.77 -6.90 -9.10
N PRO A 44 12.93 -6.02 -10.11
CA PRO A 44 12.37 -4.68 -10.04
C PRO A 44 10.85 -4.78 -9.96
N GLY A 45 10.26 -3.96 -9.12
CA GLY A 45 8.83 -4.04 -8.83
C GLY A 45 8.29 -2.70 -8.41
N TYR A 46 6.97 -2.57 -8.53
CA TYR A 46 6.32 -1.31 -8.29
C TYR A 46 4.84 -1.48 -7.97
N ARG A 47 4.27 -0.49 -7.27
CA ARG A 47 2.83 -0.37 -7.07
C ARG A 47 2.38 1.09 -7.14
N GLU A 48 1.14 1.30 -7.56
CA GLU A 48 0.56 2.63 -7.74
C GLU A 48 -0.92 2.65 -7.31
N TYR A 49 -1.29 3.64 -6.49
CA TYR A 49 -2.63 3.80 -5.96
C TYR A 49 -3.07 5.26 -5.92
N ASP A 50 -4.38 5.49 -5.94
CA ASP A 50 -4.98 6.77 -5.55
C ASP A 50 -5.55 6.65 -4.14
N TYR A 51 -5.02 7.44 -3.21
CA TYR A 51 -5.54 7.60 -1.86
C TYR A 51 -6.53 8.76 -1.87
N ARG A 52 -7.82 8.46 -1.68
CA ARG A 52 -8.90 9.45 -1.68
C ARG A 52 -9.45 9.61 -0.28
N LEU A 53 -9.53 10.85 0.21
CA LEU A 53 -10.18 11.13 1.49
C LEU A 53 -11.67 10.77 1.40
N ALA A 54 -12.20 10.16 2.44
CA ALA A 54 -13.61 9.86 2.61
C ALA A 54 -14.07 10.36 3.99
N PRO A 55 -15.38 10.58 4.23
CA PRO A 55 -15.89 11.18 5.46
C PRO A 55 -15.41 10.51 6.76
N ASP A 56 -15.20 9.20 6.74
CA ASP A 56 -14.84 8.36 7.89
C ASP A 56 -13.57 7.52 7.63
N GLY A 57 -12.74 7.92 6.66
CA GLY A 57 -11.61 7.09 6.26
C GLY A 57 -10.91 7.47 4.97
N ILE A 58 -10.31 6.46 4.33
CA ILE A 58 -9.52 6.61 3.11
C ILE A 58 -9.93 5.51 2.12
N ALA A 59 -10.41 5.90 0.94
CA ALA A 59 -10.69 4.97 -0.14
C ALA A 59 -9.47 4.87 -1.07
N ILE A 60 -8.85 3.69 -1.12
CA ILE A 60 -7.67 3.42 -1.94
C ILE A 60 -8.12 2.73 -3.23
N HIS A 61 -7.75 3.30 -4.37
CA HIS A 61 -8.05 2.76 -5.69
C HIS A 61 -6.76 2.35 -6.39
N PHE A 62 -6.83 1.33 -7.24
CA PHE A 62 -5.71 0.99 -8.12
C PHE A 62 -5.44 2.14 -9.09
N ALA A 63 -4.18 2.53 -9.22
CA ALA A 63 -3.72 3.45 -10.27
C ALA A 63 -2.75 2.77 -11.24
N ASP A 64 -2.42 1.48 -11.02
CA ASP A 64 -1.69 0.65 -11.98
C ASP A 64 -2.49 0.45 -13.29
N ALA A 65 -1.78 0.19 -14.39
CA ALA A 65 -2.39 0.05 -15.73
C ALA A 65 -3.43 -1.07 -15.82
N HIS A 66 -3.36 -2.09 -14.96
CA HIS A 66 -4.18 -3.29 -15.08
C HIS A 66 -5.57 -3.12 -14.44
N ARG A 67 -5.67 -2.36 -13.35
CA ARG A 67 -6.92 -2.19 -12.58
C ARG A 67 -7.27 -0.72 -12.36
N ARG A 68 -6.71 0.20 -13.13
CA ARG A 68 -6.87 1.65 -12.97
C ARG A 68 -8.32 2.03 -12.67
N GLY A 69 -8.50 2.74 -11.55
CA GLY A 69 -9.80 3.25 -11.10
C GLY A 69 -10.64 2.28 -10.28
N ALA A 70 -10.33 0.97 -10.26
CA ALA A 70 -11.05 0.03 -9.42
C ALA A 70 -10.73 0.23 -7.93
N LEU A 71 -11.75 0.10 -7.08
CA LEU A 71 -11.56 0.16 -5.63
C LEU A 71 -10.70 -1.01 -5.16
N TYR A 72 -9.63 -0.70 -4.42
CA TYR A 72 -8.81 -1.72 -3.76
C TYR A 72 -9.36 -2.00 -2.35
N VAL A 73 -9.45 -0.97 -1.52
CA VAL A 73 -9.95 -1.08 -0.15
C VAL A 73 -10.40 0.28 0.35
N THR A 74 -11.38 0.29 1.25
CA THR A 74 -11.75 1.48 2.01
C THR A 74 -11.38 1.28 3.46
N LEU A 75 -10.37 2.00 3.93
CA LEU A 75 -9.92 1.99 5.32
C LEU A 75 -10.77 2.93 6.16
N ARG A 76 -11.16 2.50 7.37
CA ARG A 76 -11.90 3.31 8.34
C ARG A 76 -11.04 3.62 9.54
N PHE A 77 -11.02 4.86 10.01
CA PHE A 77 -10.31 5.21 11.23
C PHE A 77 -10.94 4.53 12.44
N SER A 78 -10.11 4.02 13.36
CA SER A 78 -10.61 3.59 14.66
C SER A 78 -10.93 4.84 15.49
N GLY A 79 -12.11 4.90 16.10
CA GLY A 79 -12.56 6.06 16.89
C GLY A 79 -11.81 6.27 18.21
N LEU A 80 -10.69 5.59 18.44
CA LEU A 80 -9.88 5.73 19.65
C LEU A 80 -8.85 6.84 19.43
N ALA A 81 -9.11 8.00 20.04
CA ALA A 81 -8.33 9.23 19.91
C ALA A 81 -6.80 9.13 20.18
N ALA A 82 -6.32 8.00 20.72
CA ALA A 82 -4.92 7.77 21.06
C ALA A 82 -4.13 6.97 20.00
N ALA A 83 -4.78 6.33 19.03
CA ALA A 83 -4.12 5.59 17.97
C ALA A 83 -4.58 6.10 16.60
N TYR A 84 -3.70 6.78 15.86
CA TYR A 84 -3.92 7.04 14.45
C TYR A 84 -3.81 5.71 13.71
N GLU A 85 -4.95 5.02 13.58
CA GLU A 85 -5.06 3.74 12.93
C GLU A 85 -6.29 3.71 12.03
N ALA A 86 -6.14 3.10 10.85
CA ALA A 86 -7.25 2.80 9.98
C ALA A 86 -7.23 1.33 9.54
N GLN A 87 -8.39 0.71 9.49
CA GLN A 87 -8.54 -0.72 9.24
C GLN A 87 -9.65 -1.02 8.25
N ALA A 88 -9.55 -2.19 7.62
CA ALA A 88 -10.62 -2.75 6.81
C ALA A 88 -10.52 -4.28 6.81
N THR A 89 -11.66 -4.95 6.68
CA THR A 89 -11.72 -6.36 6.34
C THR A 89 -12.68 -6.54 5.18
N HIS A 90 -12.27 -7.25 4.14
CA HIS A 90 -13.16 -7.62 3.05
C HIS A 90 -12.87 -9.03 2.54
N LEU A 91 -13.88 -9.63 1.91
CA LEU A 91 -13.80 -10.94 1.28
C LEU A 91 -13.52 -10.76 -0.20
N CYS A 92 -12.54 -11.49 -0.72
CA CYS A 92 -12.22 -11.55 -2.14
C CYS A 92 -12.31 -13.01 -2.60
N ALA A 93 -13.50 -13.41 -3.05
CA ALA A 93 -13.83 -14.81 -3.34
C ALA A 93 -13.54 -15.71 -2.11
N PRO A 94 -12.74 -16.80 -2.13
CA PRO A 94 -12.56 -17.61 -0.92
C PRO A 94 -11.54 -17.04 0.08
N ASP A 95 -10.87 -15.92 -0.21
CA ASP A 95 -9.82 -15.39 0.66
C ASP A 95 -10.29 -14.13 1.41
N THR A 96 -9.89 -14.03 2.68
CA THR A 96 -10.14 -12.87 3.54
C THR A 96 -8.93 -11.96 3.56
N TYR A 97 -9.14 -10.67 3.31
CA TYR A 97 -8.12 -9.64 3.39
C TYR A 97 -8.38 -8.75 4.61
N ARG A 98 -7.40 -8.65 5.51
CA ARG A 98 -7.42 -7.74 6.67
C ARG A 98 -6.32 -6.70 6.50
N HIS A 99 -6.72 -5.44 6.47
CA HIS A 99 -5.83 -4.31 6.29
C HIS A 99 -5.75 -3.52 7.59
N ARG A 100 -4.54 -3.06 7.90
CA ARG A 100 -4.26 -2.11 8.96
C ARG A 100 -3.22 -1.12 8.50
N MET A 101 -3.46 0.16 8.73
CA MET A 101 -2.51 1.25 8.55
C MET A 101 -2.38 1.98 9.88
N THR A 102 -1.15 2.18 10.34
CA THR A 102 -0.85 2.82 11.62
C THR A 102 0.12 3.97 11.39
N TRP A 103 -0.26 5.17 11.80
CA TRP A 103 0.62 6.34 11.79
C TRP A 103 1.25 6.47 13.16
N HIS A 104 2.59 6.37 13.20
CA HIS A 104 3.35 6.38 14.45
C HIS A 104 3.84 7.79 14.80
N ALA A 105 4.09 8.61 13.78
CA ALA A 105 4.52 10.00 13.85
C ALA A 105 4.32 10.68 12.48
N ASP A 106 4.56 11.99 12.38
CA ASP A 106 4.44 12.77 11.14
C ASP A 106 5.39 12.34 10.01
N ASP A 107 6.43 11.59 10.35
CA ASP A 107 7.46 11.08 9.44
C ASP A 107 7.46 9.56 9.29
N ARG A 108 6.56 8.83 9.97
CA ARG A 108 6.59 7.37 10.02
C ARG A 108 5.19 6.74 10.11
N PHE A 109 4.93 5.79 9.22
CA PHE A 109 3.74 4.96 9.26
C PHE A 109 4.06 3.52 8.83
N SER A 110 3.13 2.59 9.07
CA SER A 110 3.24 1.21 8.62
C SER A 110 1.92 0.68 8.10
N THR A 111 1.99 -0.32 7.21
CA THR A 111 0.83 -1.06 6.72
C THR A 111 1.02 -2.54 6.94
N VAL A 112 -0.06 -3.23 7.35
CA VAL A 112 -0.13 -4.69 7.40
C VAL A 112 -1.33 -5.14 6.58
N VAL A 113 -1.11 -6.08 5.67
CA VAL A 113 -2.17 -6.78 4.95
C VAL A 113 -2.02 -8.27 5.20
N ALA A 114 -2.92 -8.84 5.98
CA ALA A 114 -2.99 -10.28 6.22
C ALA A 114 -4.05 -10.89 5.29
N VAL A 115 -3.63 -11.84 4.45
CA VAL A 115 -4.51 -12.59 3.55
C VAL A 115 -4.59 -14.02 4.05
N ALA A 116 -5.82 -14.48 4.30
CA ALA A 116 -6.07 -15.83 4.78
C ALA A 116 -7.18 -16.49 3.96
N GLY A 117 -6.87 -17.60 3.31
CA GLY A 117 -7.81 -18.36 2.51
C GLY A 117 -7.13 -19.53 1.79
N PRO A 118 -7.90 -20.37 1.10
CA PRO A 118 -7.38 -21.58 0.46
C PRO A 118 -6.52 -21.28 -0.77
N ARG A 119 -6.63 -20.10 -1.38
CA ARG A 119 -5.77 -19.73 -2.53
C ARG A 119 -4.55 -18.91 -2.12
N LYS A 120 -4.67 -18.15 -1.03
CA LYS A 120 -3.64 -17.22 -0.57
C LYS A 120 -3.56 -17.22 0.95
N SER A 121 -2.37 -17.45 1.47
CA SER A 121 -2.07 -17.36 2.89
C SER A 121 -0.73 -16.66 3.07
N TYR A 122 -0.74 -15.35 3.34
CA TYR A 122 0.47 -14.57 3.55
C TYR A 122 0.20 -13.26 4.29
N THR A 123 1.27 -12.64 4.79
CA THR A 123 1.23 -11.29 5.37
C THR A 123 2.20 -10.37 4.65
N LEU A 124 1.74 -9.20 4.25
CA LEU A 124 2.58 -8.10 3.78
C LEU A 124 2.71 -7.07 4.91
N ALA A 125 3.92 -6.86 5.41
CA ALA A 125 4.25 -5.79 6.34
C ALA A 125 5.14 -4.76 5.63
N SER A 126 4.76 -3.49 5.70
CA SER A 126 5.55 -2.38 5.14
C SER A 126 5.76 -1.30 6.18
N HIS A 127 6.98 -0.78 6.24
CA HIS A 127 7.37 0.30 7.14
C HIS A 127 7.91 1.45 6.31
N TYR A 128 7.35 2.63 6.51
CA TYR A 128 7.73 3.83 5.75
C TYR A 128 8.29 4.86 6.71
N ARG A 129 9.35 5.52 6.26
CA ARG A 129 9.92 6.69 6.90
C ARG A 129 10.09 7.78 5.84
N ARG A 130 9.80 9.02 6.21
CA ARG A 130 10.05 10.18 5.34
C ARG A 130 11.53 10.21 4.98
N SER A 131 11.83 10.31 3.68
CA SER A 131 13.20 10.54 3.22
C SER A 131 13.71 11.87 3.77
N ALA A 132 14.94 11.88 4.29
CA ALA A 132 15.62 13.12 4.71
C ALA A 132 15.92 14.03 3.51
N THR A 133 15.98 13.46 2.30
CA THR A 133 16.15 14.22 1.06
C THR A 133 14.79 14.49 0.45
N PRO A 134 14.38 15.77 0.26
CA PRO A 134 13.17 16.09 -0.47
C PRO A 134 13.27 15.55 -1.90
N SER A 135 12.30 14.74 -2.31
CA SER A 135 12.15 14.39 -3.72
C SER A 135 11.70 15.66 -4.46
N VAL A 136 12.51 16.15 -5.39
CA VAL A 136 12.11 17.24 -6.28
C VAL A 136 11.11 16.65 -7.28
N CYS A 137 9.83 17.00 -7.14
CA CYS A 137 8.90 16.86 -8.25
C CYS A 137 9.35 17.84 -9.33
N LEU A 138 10.10 17.36 -10.33
CA LEU A 138 10.15 18.05 -11.61
C LEU A 138 8.74 17.94 -12.20
N ALA A 139 7.92 18.96 -11.97
CA ALA A 139 6.72 19.17 -12.75
C ALA A 139 7.18 19.27 -14.22
N GLY A 140 6.91 18.21 -14.99
CA GLY A 140 7.24 18.15 -16.40
C GLY A 140 6.57 19.32 -17.11
N ILE A 141 7.40 20.09 -17.79
CA ILE A 141 7.00 21.01 -18.85
C ILE A 141 6.41 20.15 -19.97
N SER A 142 5.11 20.23 -20.21
CA SER A 142 4.45 20.03 -21.51
C SER A 142 3.01 20.50 -21.41
#